data_AF-X1Q3I9-F1
#
_entry.id   AF-X1Q3I9-F1
#
_cell.length_a   1.000
_cell.length_b   1.000
_cell.length_c   1.000
_cell.angle_alpha   90.00
_cell.angle_beta   90.00
_cell.angle_gamma   90.00
#
_symmetry.space_group_name_H-M   'P 1'
#
loop_
_entity.id
_entity.type
_entity.pdbx_description
1 polymer ?
#
loop_
_entity_poly.entity_id
_entity_poly.type
_entity_poly.pdbx_seq_one_letter_code
_entity_poly.pdbx_strand_id
1 'polypeptide(L)'
;SANGAEVVNAIPNEEILFIPDQNLGHYVSTKTDKKMILYPGFCHTHARITADEVRLAKQKHPQAKILVHPECRPEVIALADAALSTSQMLRYAAQSNDKTFLIGTEEGMLHPLRKQNPDKEFHMVTSNFVCPEMKKTTLGTVMETMQARSNVVTLPEEIRIRAKQAIDRMLAIT
;
A
#
# COMPACT_ATOMS: atom_id res chain seq x y z
N SER A 1 -3.59 -2.64 -3.66
CA SER A 1 -2.83 -1.60 -4.40
C SER A 1 -2.03 -2.14 -5.59
N ALA A 2 -1.45 -3.35 -5.55
CA ALA A 2 -0.49 -3.80 -6.57
C ALA A 2 -1.04 -3.94 -8.00
N ASN A 3 -2.23 -4.52 -8.19
CA ASN A 3 -2.83 -4.86 -9.49
C ASN A 3 -4.13 -4.08 -9.78
N GLY A 4 -4.42 -3.01 -9.02
CA GLY A 4 -5.71 -2.33 -9.10
C GLY A 4 -6.02 -1.79 -10.51
N ALA A 5 -5.01 -1.23 -11.18
CA ALA A 5 -5.17 -0.73 -12.55
C ALA A 5 -5.35 -1.87 -13.58
N GLU A 6 -4.61 -2.97 -13.44
CA GLU A 6 -4.71 -4.14 -14.32
C GLU A 6 -6.11 -4.76 -14.24
N VAL A 7 -6.62 -4.94 -13.03
CA VAL A 7 -7.97 -5.48 -12.80
C VAL A 7 -9.05 -4.56 -13.36
N VAL A 8 -8.96 -3.25 -13.12
CA VAL A 8 -9.92 -2.28 -13.65
C VAL A 8 -9.94 -2.28 -15.18
N ASN A 9 -8.77 -2.30 -15.82
CA ASN A 9 -8.66 -2.32 -17.28
C ASN A 9 -9.16 -3.63 -17.91
N ALA A 10 -9.07 -4.76 -17.20
CA ALA A 10 -9.57 -6.05 -17.68
C ALA A 10 -11.10 -6.19 -17.57
N ILE A 11 -11.78 -5.37 -16.76
CA ILE A 11 -13.24 -5.41 -16.64
C ILE A 11 -13.86 -4.78 -17.90
N PRO A 12 -14.81 -5.46 -18.58
CA PRO A 12 -15.38 -4.96 -19.85
C PRO A 12 -16.26 -3.72 -19.67
N ASN A 13 -16.77 -3.46 -18.47
CA ASN A 13 -17.62 -2.31 -18.18
C ASN A 13 -16.84 -0.99 -18.23
N GLU A 14 -17.49 0.06 -18.74
CA GLU A 14 -16.92 1.42 -18.79
C GLU A 14 -17.01 2.18 -17.46
N GLU A 15 -17.96 1.80 -16.60
CA GLU A 15 -18.16 2.42 -15.29
C GLU A 15 -17.84 1.42 -14.18
N ILE A 16 -16.98 1.83 -13.25
CA ILE A 16 -16.46 0.98 -12.17
C ILE A 16 -16.74 1.64 -10.83
N LEU A 17 -17.46 0.92 -9.96
CA LEU A 17 -17.53 1.27 -8.54
C LEU A 17 -16.27 0.77 -7.83
N PHE A 18 -15.49 1.68 -7.26
CA PHE A 18 -14.24 1.38 -6.57
C PHE A 18 -14.36 1.68 -5.07
N ILE A 19 -14.06 0.66 -4.27
CA ILE A 19 -14.19 0.69 -2.81
C ILE A 19 -12.97 0.07 -2.13
N PRO A 20 -12.74 0.35 -0.83
CA PRO A 20 -13.32 1.44 -0.06
C PRO A 20 -12.49 2.74 -0.14
N ASP A 21 -11.29 2.70 -0.72
CA ASP A 21 -10.30 3.76 -0.63
C ASP A 21 -10.32 4.69 -1.86
N GLN A 22 -10.72 5.94 -1.65
CA GLN A 22 -10.81 6.96 -2.71
C GLN A 22 -9.44 7.40 -3.23
N ASN A 23 -8.38 7.34 -2.43
CA ASN A 23 -7.05 7.77 -2.87
C ASN A 23 -6.46 6.73 -3.83
N LEU A 24 -6.57 5.45 -3.47
CA LEU A 24 -6.20 4.35 -4.37
C LEU A 24 -7.08 4.37 -5.63
N GLY A 25 -8.39 4.59 -5.47
CA GLY A 25 -9.31 4.72 -6.59
C GLY A 25 -8.94 5.88 -7.53
N HIS A 26 -8.57 7.03 -6.99
CA HIS A 26 -8.07 8.17 -7.76
C HIS A 26 -6.73 7.85 -8.44
N TYR A 27 -5.79 7.20 -7.75
CA TYR A 27 -4.54 6.75 -8.37
C TYR A 27 -4.82 5.83 -9.58
N VAL A 28 -5.72 4.85 -9.41
CA VAL A 28 -6.12 3.93 -10.48
C VAL A 28 -6.83 4.67 -11.62
N SER A 29 -7.65 5.70 -11.34
CA SER A 29 -8.32 6.48 -12.38
C SER A 29 -7.35 7.25 -13.27
N THR A 30 -6.10 7.49 -12.84
CA THR A 30 -5.04 8.07 -13.70
C THR A 30 -4.40 7.05 -14.65
N LYS A 31 -4.77 5.76 -14.57
CA LYS A 31 -4.18 4.63 -15.29
C LYS A 31 -5.19 3.88 -16.18
N THR A 32 -6.36 4.48 -16.38
CA THR A 32 -7.47 3.90 -17.15
C THR A 32 -8.30 5.02 -17.75
N ASP A 33 -8.95 4.76 -18.88
CA ASP A 33 -9.93 5.68 -19.49
C ASP A 33 -11.36 5.45 -18.98
N LYS A 34 -11.54 4.47 -18.08
CA LYS A 34 -12.85 4.10 -17.51
C LYS A 34 -13.35 5.14 -16.51
N LYS A 35 -14.68 5.28 -16.42
CA LYS A 35 -15.34 6.13 -15.42
C LYS A 35 -15.31 5.45 -14.05
N MET A 36 -14.58 6.07 -13.12
CA MET A 36 -14.42 5.56 -11.75
C MET A 36 -15.39 6.27 -10.78
N ILE A 37 -16.30 5.52 -10.16
CA ILE A 37 -17.13 5.98 -9.04
C ILE A 37 -16.42 5.59 -7.74
N LEU A 38 -15.98 6.59 -6.97
CA LEU A 38 -15.16 6.36 -5.78
C LEU A 38 -16.00 6.46 -4.50
N TYR A 39 -15.92 5.45 -3.65
CA TYR A 39 -16.46 5.54 -2.29
C TYR A 39 -15.55 6.42 -1.42
N PRO A 40 -16.07 7.36 -0.62
CA PRO A 40 -15.27 8.36 0.11
C PRO A 40 -14.60 7.80 1.38
N GLY A 41 -14.16 6.54 1.36
CA GLY A 41 -13.33 5.95 2.41
C GLY A 41 -11.84 6.15 2.12
N PHE A 42 -11.00 5.96 3.13
CA PHE A 42 -9.54 6.10 3.00
C PHE A 42 -8.81 5.42 4.16
N CYS A 43 -7.56 5.04 3.92
CA CYS A 43 -6.66 4.62 4.99
C CYS A 43 -6.24 5.82 5.85
N HIS A 44 -6.66 5.86 7.11
CA HIS A 44 -6.28 6.92 8.06
C HIS A 44 -4.77 6.99 8.31
N THR A 45 -4.02 5.89 8.12
CA THR A 45 -2.56 5.92 8.24
C THR A 45 -1.96 6.66 7.04
N HIS A 46 -2.22 6.22 5.80
CA HIS A 46 -1.72 6.86 4.57
C HIS A 46 -2.18 8.29 4.35
N ALA A 47 -3.42 8.62 4.74
CA ALA A 47 -3.95 9.98 4.60
C ALA A 47 -3.23 11.02 5.48
N ARG A 48 -2.52 10.60 6.55
CA ARG A 48 -1.80 11.51 7.45
C ARG A 48 -0.57 12.16 6.81
N ILE A 49 0.07 11.51 5.82
CA ILE A 49 1.22 12.11 5.13
C ILE A 49 0.77 13.38 4.44
N THR A 50 1.51 14.46 4.64
CA THR A 50 1.26 15.75 4.01
C THR A 50 2.30 16.03 2.92
N ALA A 51 1.91 16.83 1.92
CA ALA A 51 2.82 17.31 0.88
C ALA A 51 4.01 18.09 1.47
N ASP A 52 3.82 18.82 2.57
CA ASP A 52 4.88 19.59 3.23
C ASP A 52 5.91 18.70 3.91
N GLU A 53 5.48 17.59 4.54
CA GLU A 53 6.41 16.59 5.07
C GLU A 53 7.25 15.96 3.96
N VAL A 54 6.65 15.67 2.80
CA VAL A 54 7.40 15.15 1.63
C VAL A 54 8.45 16.16 1.18
N ARG A 55 8.09 17.45 1.05
CA ARG A 55 9.02 18.52 0.66
C ARG A 55 10.15 18.68 1.67
N LEU A 56 9.83 18.69 2.96
CA LEU A 56 10.82 18.81 4.04
C LEU A 56 11.77 17.60 4.06
N ALA A 57 11.24 16.40 3.88
CA ALA A 57 12.04 15.17 3.79
C ALA A 57 12.98 15.21 2.58
N LYS A 58 12.49 15.68 1.42
CA LYS A 58 13.31 15.86 0.21
C LYS A 58 14.39 16.93 0.38
N GLN A 59 14.12 18.01 1.10
CA GLN A 59 15.14 19.03 1.42
C GLN A 59 16.26 18.45 2.30
N LYS A 60 15.92 17.58 3.26
CA LYS A 60 16.90 16.89 4.12
C LYS A 60 17.71 15.83 3.36
N HIS A 61 17.10 15.18 2.36
CA HIS A 61 17.74 14.16 1.54
C HIS A 61 17.55 14.47 0.03
N PRO A 62 18.25 15.47 -0.53
CA PRO A 62 18.00 15.94 -1.91
C PRO A 62 18.15 14.85 -2.98
N GLN A 63 19.09 13.92 -2.77
CA GLN A 63 19.37 12.82 -3.70
C GLN A 63 18.42 11.62 -3.53
N ALA A 64 17.59 11.60 -2.49
CA ALA A 64 16.78 10.43 -2.20
C ALA A 64 15.58 10.30 -3.14
N LYS A 65 15.28 9.07 -3.58
CA LYS A 65 14.06 8.74 -4.32
C LYS A 65 12.87 8.63 -3.39
N ILE A 66 11.77 9.28 -3.73
CA ILE A 66 10.54 9.29 -2.93
C ILE A 66 9.62 8.17 -3.43
N LEU A 67 9.40 7.15 -2.60
CA LEU A 67 8.46 6.07 -2.87
C LEU A 67 7.29 6.18 -1.89
N VAL A 68 6.06 6.34 -2.39
CA VAL A 68 4.85 6.45 -1.56
C VAL A 68 3.84 5.36 -1.88
N HIS A 69 2.96 5.05 -0.93
CA HIS A 69 1.85 4.14 -1.19
C HIS A 69 0.73 4.85 -1.97
N PRO A 70 0.05 4.21 -2.94
CA PRO A 70 -1.05 4.83 -3.69
C PRO A 70 -2.31 5.14 -2.87
N GLU A 71 -2.37 4.75 -1.59
CA GLU A 71 -3.41 5.21 -0.65
C GLU A 71 -3.09 6.60 -0.04
N CYS A 72 -1.91 7.16 -0.32
CA CYS A 72 -1.59 8.53 0.04
C CYS A 72 -2.44 9.51 -0.78
N ARG A 73 -2.66 10.70 -0.24
CA ARG A 73 -3.45 11.72 -0.93
C ARG A 73 -2.83 12.14 -2.28
N PRO A 74 -3.63 12.57 -3.27
CA PRO A 74 -3.14 12.92 -4.60
C PRO A 74 -1.98 13.92 -4.59
N GLU A 75 -2.02 14.92 -3.71
CA GLU A 75 -0.96 15.92 -3.56
C GLU A 75 0.37 15.35 -3.03
N VAL A 76 0.33 14.21 -2.33
CA VAL A 76 1.53 13.47 -1.89
C VAL A 76 2.06 12.62 -3.03
N ILE A 77 1.17 11.94 -3.76
CA ILE A 77 1.52 11.13 -4.94
C ILE A 77 2.20 11.98 -6.00
N ALA A 78 1.70 13.20 -6.24
CA ALA A 78 2.25 14.14 -7.22
C ALA A 78 3.69 14.58 -6.93
N LEU A 79 4.16 14.46 -5.68
CA LEU A 79 5.53 14.79 -5.26
C LEU A 79 6.47 13.58 -5.25
N ALA A 80 5.94 12.36 -5.45
CA ALA A 80 6.71 11.14 -5.36
C ALA A 80 7.39 10.78 -6.69
N ASP A 81 8.57 10.15 -6.63
CA ASP A 81 9.19 9.55 -7.81
C ASP A 81 8.40 8.31 -8.28
N ALA A 82 7.78 7.57 -7.35
CA ALA A 82 6.88 6.47 -7.67
C ALA A 82 5.81 6.22 -6.59
N ALA A 83 4.59 5.89 -7.03
CA ALA A 83 3.51 5.39 -6.17
C ALA A 83 3.36 3.88 -6.35
N LEU A 84 3.66 3.11 -5.30
CA LEU A 84 3.87 1.66 -5.37
C LEU A 84 3.20 0.94 -4.18
N SER A 85 2.72 -0.28 -4.39
CA SER A 85 2.39 -1.18 -3.28
C SER A 85 3.64 -1.51 -2.46
N THR A 86 3.47 -2.04 -1.25
CA THR A 86 4.60 -2.49 -0.41
C THR A 86 5.49 -3.53 -1.12
N SER A 87 4.89 -4.48 -1.83
CA SER A 87 5.62 -5.47 -2.63
C SER A 87 6.33 -4.85 -3.84
N GLN A 88 5.70 -3.87 -4.50
CA GLN A 88 6.32 -3.12 -5.59
C GLN A 88 7.47 -2.23 -5.10
N MET A 89 7.38 -1.63 -3.91
CA MET A 89 8.47 -0.87 -3.30
C MET A 89 9.69 -1.75 -3.04
N LEU A 90 9.51 -2.97 -2.52
CA LEU A 90 10.61 -3.92 -2.29
C LEU A 90 11.30 -4.27 -3.62
N ARG A 91 10.52 -4.57 -4.67
CA ARG A 91 11.06 -4.85 -6.01
C ARG A 91 11.79 -3.65 -6.60
N TYR A 92 11.18 -2.46 -6.53
CA TYR A 92 11.76 -1.22 -7.03
C TYR A 92 13.09 -0.93 -6.33
N ALA A 93 13.11 -1.01 -5.00
CA ALA A 93 14.32 -0.79 -4.21
C ALA A 93 15.40 -1.80 -4.58
N ALA A 94 15.08 -3.08 -4.79
CA ALA A 94 16.06 -4.09 -5.22
C ALA A 94 16.67 -3.80 -6.60
N GLN A 95 15.84 -3.36 -7.55
CA GLN A 95 16.24 -3.14 -8.95
C GLN A 95 16.86 -1.77 -9.24
N SER A 96 16.59 -0.77 -8.38
CA SER A 96 17.11 0.58 -8.55
C SER A 96 18.61 0.67 -8.21
N ASN A 97 19.35 1.47 -8.97
CA ASN A 97 20.75 1.82 -8.67
C ASN A 97 20.87 2.97 -7.65
N ASP A 98 19.77 3.61 -7.28
CA ASP A 98 19.74 4.68 -6.28
C ASP A 98 20.13 4.12 -4.90
N LYS A 99 20.77 4.97 -4.10
CA LYS A 99 21.31 4.59 -2.78
C LYS A 99 20.46 5.04 -1.61
N THR A 100 19.66 6.09 -1.78
CA THR A 100 18.88 6.68 -0.69
C THR A 100 17.41 6.79 -1.10
N PHE A 101 16.51 6.38 -0.21
CA PHE A 101 15.07 6.38 -0.45
C PHE A 101 14.32 7.03 0.71
N LEU A 102 13.31 7.82 0.37
CA LEU A 102 12.29 8.33 1.28
C LEU A 102 11.02 7.49 1.12
N ILE A 103 10.57 6.88 2.20
CA ILE A 103 9.48 5.90 2.22
C ILE A 103 8.24 6.52 2.85
N GLY A 104 7.18 6.65 2.05
CA GLY A 104 5.85 7.13 2.43
C GLY A 104 4.85 5.98 2.55
N THR A 105 5.09 5.07 3.48
CA THR A 105 4.16 3.99 3.88
C THR A 105 4.50 3.55 5.31
N GLU A 106 3.75 2.61 5.89
CA GLU A 106 3.92 2.14 7.27
C GLU A 106 5.38 1.76 7.62
N GLU A 107 5.85 2.17 8.80
CA GLU A 107 7.27 2.09 9.20
C GLU A 107 7.84 0.66 9.22
N GLY A 108 6.99 -0.36 9.37
CA GLY A 108 7.37 -1.77 9.33
C GLY A 108 7.99 -2.16 8.00
N MET A 109 7.77 -1.38 6.93
CA MET A 109 8.42 -1.57 5.64
C MET A 109 9.93 -1.30 5.65
N LEU A 110 10.45 -0.50 6.58
CA LEU A 110 11.89 -0.25 6.66
C LEU A 110 12.68 -1.52 6.93
N HIS A 111 12.16 -2.43 7.74
CA HIS A 111 12.85 -3.68 8.10
C HIS A 111 13.13 -4.57 6.86
N PRO A 112 12.12 -4.99 6.07
CA PRO A 112 12.38 -5.79 4.88
C PRO A 112 13.16 -5.03 3.81
N LEU A 113 12.97 -3.71 3.66
CA LEU A 113 13.75 -2.89 2.73
C LEU A 113 15.26 -2.94 3.05
N ARG A 114 15.62 -2.68 4.30
CA ARG A 114 17.02 -2.74 4.79
C ARG A 114 17.58 -4.16 4.73
N LYS A 115 16.77 -5.16 5.08
CA LYS A 115 17.19 -6.57 5.05
C LYS A 115 17.53 -7.04 3.62
N GLN A 116 16.76 -6.62 2.63
CA GLN A 116 16.98 -6.99 1.22
C GLN A 116 18.02 -6.11 0.53
N ASN A 117 18.30 -4.92 1.06
CA ASN A 117 19.18 -3.92 0.47
C ASN A 117 20.10 -3.30 1.53
N PRO A 118 21.06 -4.07 2.09
CA PRO A 118 21.90 -3.61 3.20
C PRO A 118 22.78 -2.40 2.83
N ASP A 119 23.12 -2.24 1.55
CA ASP A 119 23.97 -1.14 1.05
C ASP A 119 23.18 0.12 0.65
N LYS A 120 21.90 0.19 1.02
CA LYS A 120 20.99 1.31 0.69
C LYS A 120 20.41 1.92 1.96
N GLU A 121 20.20 3.23 1.91
CA GLU A 121 19.66 4.03 2.99
C GLU A 121 18.15 4.25 2.80
N PHE A 122 17.39 3.99 3.87
CA PHE A 122 15.94 4.14 3.88
C PHE A 122 15.52 5.03 5.04
N HIS A 123 14.87 6.14 4.71
CA HIS A 123 14.33 7.13 5.64
C HIS A 123 12.82 7.23 5.45
N MET A 124 12.10 7.50 6.54
CA MET A 124 10.67 7.78 6.43
C MET A 124 10.43 9.21 5.97
N VAL A 125 9.36 9.42 5.20
CA VAL A 125 8.86 10.78 4.91
C VAL A 125 8.41 11.48 6.20
N THR A 126 7.76 10.76 7.10
CA THR A 126 7.28 11.28 8.39
C THR A 126 7.59 10.31 9.54
N SER A 127 7.76 10.83 10.75
CA SER A 127 8.02 10.02 11.94
C SER A 127 6.73 9.41 12.51
N ASN A 128 6.87 8.33 13.28
CA ASN A 128 5.76 7.65 13.97
C ASN A 128 4.62 7.22 13.03
N PHE A 129 5.00 6.71 11.86
CA PHE A 129 4.07 6.30 10.82
C PHE A 129 3.64 4.84 10.99
N VAL A 130 2.89 4.62 12.07
CA VAL A 130 2.51 3.31 12.58
C VAL A 130 1.03 3.06 12.34
N CYS A 131 0.67 1.87 11.86
CA CYS A 131 -0.72 1.42 11.86
C CYS A 131 -1.05 0.74 13.20
N PRO A 132 -1.89 1.33 14.08
CA PRO A 132 -2.15 0.78 15.42
C PRO A 132 -2.75 -0.63 15.37
N GLU A 133 -3.63 -0.88 14.40
CA GLU A 133 -4.28 -2.18 14.22
C GLU A 133 -3.28 -3.29 13.86
N MET A 134 -2.29 -2.99 13.00
CA MET A 134 -1.23 -3.97 12.67
C MET A 134 -0.37 -4.31 13.90
N LYS A 135 -0.11 -3.34 14.79
CA LYS A 135 0.74 -3.55 15.97
C LYS A 135 0.05 -4.24 17.15
N LYS A 136 -1.25 -4.59 17.02
CA LYS A 136 -1.92 -5.47 17.98
C LYS A 136 -1.33 -6.88 18.00
N THR A 137 -0.72 -7.31 16.89
CA THR A 137 -0.05 -8.62 16.81
C THR A 137 1.33 -8.53 17.44
N THR A 138 1.54 -9.26 18.54
CA THR A 138 2.81 -9.37 19.26
C THR A 138 3.28 -10.82 19.33
N LEU A 139 4.56 -11.05 19.63
CA LEU A 139 5.10 -12.41 19.83
C LEU A 139 4.33 -13.18 20.91
N GLY A 140 3.92 -12.51 22.00
CA GLY A 140 3.11 -13.12 23.06
C GLY A 140 1.74 -13.57 22.54
N THR A 141 1.01 -12.70 21.84
CA THR A 141 -0.30 -13.05 21.27
C THR A 141 -0.21 -14.18 20.24
N VAL A 142 0.87 -14.24 19.46
CA VAL A 142 1.11 -15.32 18.49
C VAL A 142 1.37 -16.62 19.23
N MET A 143 2.24 -16.61 20.25
CA MET A 143 2.52 -17.80 21.08
C MET A 143 1.25 -18.34 21.73
N GLU A 144 0.46 -17.47 22.37
CA GLU A 144 -0.79 -17.82 23.03
C GLU A 144 -1.80 -18.40 22.04
N THR A 145 -1.98 -17.75 20.88
CA THR A 145 -2.89 -18.23 19.83
C THR A 145 -2.47 -19.60 19.31
N MET A 146 -1.16 -19.84 19.14
CA MET A 146 -0.62 -21.13 18.67
C MET A 146 -0.76 -22.24 19.71
N GLN A 147 -0.55 -21.94 21.00
CA GLN A 147 -0.71 -22.89 22.09
C GLN A 147 -2.17 -23.26 22.32
N ALA A 148 -3.06 -22.26 22.38
CA ALA A 148 -4.47 -22.45 22.64
C ALA A 148 -5.28 -22.89 21.40
N ARG A 149 -4.69 -22.80 20.19
CA ARG A 149 -5.37 -23.00 18.90
C ARG A 149 -6.66 -22.17 18.79
N SER A 150 -6.64 -20.96 19.37
CA SER A 150 -7.77 -20.05 19.46
C SER A 150 -7.85 -19.11 18.24
N ASN A 151 -8.87 -18.25 18.21
CA ASN A 151 -9.07 -17.24 17.15
C ASN A 151 -9.25 -17.84 15.74
N VAL A 152 -9.85 -19.02 15.63
CA VAL A 152 -10.21 -19.62 14.34
C VAL A 152 -11.21 -18.71 13.63
N VAL A 153 -10.78 -18.13 12.52
CA VAL A 153 -11.66 -17.32 11.66
C VAL A 153 -12.65 -18.24 10.97
N THR A 154 -13.93 -18.10 11.29
CA THR A 154 -15.03 -18.83 10.66
C THR A 154 -15.94 -17.83 9.94
N LEU A 155 -16.50 -18.26 8.81
CA LEU A 155 -17.37 -17.45 7.97
C LEU A 155 -18.52 -18.34 7.48
N PRO A 156 -19.75 -17.81 7.32
CA PRO A 156 -20.82 -18.52 6.64
C PRO A 156 -20.39 -18.97 5.24
N GLU A 157 -20.67 -20.23 4.90
CA GLU A 157 -20.17 -20.86 3.67
C GLU A 157 -20.63 -20.13 2.40
N GLU A 158 -21.87 -19.63 2.40
CA GLU A 158 -22.44 -18.83 1.32
C GLU A 158 -21.66 -17.53 1.04
N ILE A 159 -21.16 -16.87 2.10
CA ILE A 159 -20.34 -15.66 1.99
C ILE A 159 -18.96 -16.03 1.47
N ARG A 160 -18.35 -17.08 2.04
CA ARG A 160 -17.01 -17.57 1.65
C ARG A 160 -16.94 -17.92 0.17
N ILE A 161 -17.93 -18.67 -0.35
CA ILE A 161 -17.99 -19.08 -1.76
C ILE A 161 -18.07 -17.87 -2.69
N ARG A 162 -18.95 -16.90 -2.40
CA ARG A 162 -19.13 -15.70 -3.22
C ARG A 162 -17.88 -14.81 -3.20
N ALA A 163 -17.27 -14.62 -2.03
CA ALA A 163 -16.03 -13.86 -1.91
C ALA A 163 -14.87 -14.53 -2.67
N LYS A 164 -14.77 -15.87 -2.60
CA LYS A 164 -13.75 -16.63 -3.32
C LYS A 164 -13.84 -16.40 -4.83
N GLN A 165 -15.04 -16.38 -5.42
CA GLN A 165 -15.21 -16.14 -6.85
C GLN A 165 -14.63 -14.78 -7.30
N ALA A 166 -14.78 -13.74 -6.50
CA ALA A 166 -14.20 -12.43 -6.79
C ALA A 166 -12.66 -12.47 -6.73
N ILE A 167 -12.09 -13.14 -5.72
CA ILE A 167 -10.64 -13.30 -5.56
C ILE A 167 -10.06 -14.16 -6.69
N ASP A 168 -10.69 -15.27 -7.05
CA ASP A 168 -10.23 -16.16 -8.13
C ASP A 168 -10.17 -15.41 -9.47
N ARG A 169 -11.19 -14.58 -9.77
CA ARG A 169 -11.19 -13.74 -10.97
C ARG A 169 -10.08 -12.68 -10.96
N MET A 170 -9.84 -12.05 -9.80
CA MET A 170 -8.73 -11.11 -9.64
C MET A 170 -7.38 -11.78 -9.89
N LEU A 171 -7.18 -12.99 -9.35
CA LEU A 171 -5.93 -13.75 -9.53
C LEU A 171 -5.76 -14.27 -10.95
N ALA A 172 -6.84 -14.59 -11.68
CA ALA A 172 -6.75 -15.04 -13.07
C ALA A 172 -6.27 -13.94 -14.05
N ILE A 173 -6.25 -12.67 -13.62
CA ILE A 173 -5.77 -11.52 -14.41
C ILE A 173 -4.24 -11.35 -14.28
N THR A 174 -3.63 -11.83 -13.19
CA THR A 174 -2.23 -11.53 -12.79
C THR A 174 -1.35 -12.76 -12.62
#